data_AF-A0A5B9WL34-F1
#
_entry.id   AF-A0A5B9WL34-F1
#
_cell.length_a   1.000
_cell.length_b   1.000
_cell.length_c   1.000
_cell.angle_alpha   90.00
_cell.angle_beta   90.00
_cell.angle_gamma   90.00
#
_symmetry.space_group_name_H-M   'P 1'
#
loop_
_entity.id
_entity.type
_entity.pdbx_description
1 polymer ?
#
loop_
_entity_poly.entity_id
_entity_poly.type
_entity_poly.pdbx_seq_one_letter_code
_entity_poly.pdbx_strand_id
1 'polypeptide(L)'
;MGSFNILLAEIPCTSCGNKYEGKIQFKFGNTWQLRYRIGDVVKWGGNDIGVPGLLKVKVYGILESDICPVCNQINKGNEFDIFLEQDVIKSVSVLEDLPSYFANEGNYNVIET
;
A
#
# COMPACT_ATOMS: atom_id res chain seq x y z
N MET A 1 -11.94 13.37 -2.92
CA MET A 1 -10.46 13.27 -2.87
C MET A 1 -10.08 13.20 -1.41
N GLY A 2 -9.44 12.12 -0.95
CA GLY A 2 -9.08 11.93 0.46
C GLY A 2 -7.57 11.82 0.61
N SER A 3 -7.05 12.16 1.79
CA SER A 3 -5.62 12.04 2.12
C SER A 3 -5.18 10.57 2.09
N PHE A 4 -3.90 10.35 1.78
CA PHE A 4 -3.26 9.04 1.68
C PHE A 4 -1.84 9.11 2.20
N ASN A 5 -1.22 7.95 2.43
CA ASN A 5 0.20 7.78 2.74
C ASN A 5 0.92 7.15 1.54
N ILE A 6 2.26 7.18 1.56
CA ILE A 6 3.11 6.68 0.47
C ILE A 6 4.05 5.63 1.04
N LEU A 7 4.02 4.42 0.47
CA LEU A 7 5.01 3.39 0.70
C LEU A 7 6.02 3.40 -0.46
N LEU A 8 7.30 3.56 -0.14
CA LEU A 8 8.41 3.38 -1.06
C LEU A 8 8.85 1.91 -1.00
N ALA A 9 8.63 1.17 -2.09
CA ALA A 9 8.95 -0.25 -2.16
C ALA A 9 9.48 -0.65 -3.53
N GLU A 10 10.32 -1.68 -3.55
CA GLU A 10 10.79 -2.29 -4.79
C GLU A 10 9.65 -3.10 -5.43
N ILE A 11 9.24 -2.73 -6.64
CA ILE A 11 8.16 -3.40 -7.37
C ILE A 11 8.63 -3.94 -8.73
N PRO A 12 8.10 -5.08 -9.18
CA PRO A 12 8.39 -5.61 -10.51
C PRO A 12 7.58 -4.88 -11.59
N CYS A 13 8.19 -4.64 -12.75
CA CYS A 13 7.47 -4.26 -13.96
C CYS A 13 6.95 -5.51 -14.68
N THR A 14 5.65 -5.59 -14.94
CA THR A 14 5.04 -6.69 -15.73
C THR A 14 5.50 -6.72 -17.19
N SER A 15 6.03 -5.60 -17.70
CA SER A 15 6.35 -5.41 -19.12
C SER A 15 7.81 -5.74 -19.45
N CYS A 16 8.76 -5.43 -18.57
CA CYS A 16 10.20 -5.71 -18.79
C CYS A 16 10.85 -6.60 -17.73
N GLY A 17 10.14 -6.95 -16.66
CA GLY A 17 10.65 -7.77 -15.56
C GLY A 17 11.65 -7.08 -14.62
N ASN A 18 12.14 -5.89 -14.98
CA ASN A 18 13.00 -5.11 -14.09
C ASN A 18 12.24 -4.65 -12.84
N LYS A 19 12.97 -4.51 -11.75
CA LYS A 19 12.47 -3.95 -10.52
C LYS A 19 12.89 -2.49 -10.36
N TYR A 20 12.05 -1.69 -9.73
CA TYR A 20 12.32 -0.28 -9.46
C TYR A 20 11.62 0.17 -8.18
N GLU A 21 12.08 1.28 -7.60
CA GLU A 21 11.41 1.88 -6.44
C GLU A 21 10.11 2.57 -6.89
N GLY A 22 8.98 1.96 -6.53
CA GLY A 22 7.65 2.48 -6.76
C GLY A 22 7.13 3.26 -5.54
N LYS A 23 6.24 4.22 -5.80
CA LYS A 23 5.49 4.94 -4.77
C LYS A 23 4.06 4.40 -4.72
N ILE A 24 3.74 3.66 -3.69
CA ILE A 24 2.43 3.03 -3.52
C ILE A 24 1.61 3.89 -2.56
N GLN A 25 0.49 4.43 -3.03
CA GLN A 25 -0.45 5.24 -2.26
C GLN A 25 -1.43 4.33 -1.53
N PHE A 26 -1.59 4.52 -0.22
CA PHE A 26 -2.49 3.70 0.60
C PHE A 26 -3.18 4.53 1.70
N LYS A 27 -4.26 3.98 2.27
CA LYS A 27 -5.06 4.65 3.31
C LYS A 27 -5.11 3.82 4.59
N PHE A 28 -4.15 4.05 5.49
CA PHE A 28 -4.12 3.44 6.81
C PHE A 28 -3.26 4.26 7.77
N GLY A 29 -3.68 4.33 9.03
CA GLY A 29 -3.11 5.21 10.05
C GLY A 29 -3.38 6.69 9.76
N ASN A 30 -2.51 7.57 10.26
CA ASN A 30 -2.57 9.01 10.05
C ASN A 30 -2.29 9.34 8.57
N THR A 31 -3.34 9.60 7.80
CA THR A 31 -3.25 9.87 6.36
C THR A 31 -2.90 11.33 6.10
N TRP A 32 -1.60 11.61 5.92
CA TRP A 32 -1.06 12.97 5.74
C TRP A 32 0.12 13.01 4.76
N GLN A 33 0.09 12.20 3.71
CA GLN A 33 1.17 12.03 2.74
C GLN A 33 2.51 11.64 3.39
N LEU A 34 2.43 10.92 4.51
CA LEU A 34 3.60 10.39 5.20
C LEU A 34 4.24 9.33 4.32
N ARG A 35 5.58 9.33 4.30
CA ARG A 35 6.38 8.38 3.52
C ARG A 35 6.91 7.29 4.44
N TYR A 36 6.73 6.06 4.01
CA TYR A 36 7.12 4.86 4.73
C TYR A 36 7.96 3.94 3.82
N ARG A 37 8.71 3.05 4.46
CA ARG A 37 9.39 1.89 3.88
C ARG A 37 8.93 0.63 4.61
N ILE A 38 9.22 -0.53 4.03
CA ILE A 38 9.03 -1.82 4.71
C ILE A 38 9.88 -1.81 6.01
N GLY A 39 9.25 -2.20 7.11
CA GLY A 39 9.81 -2.16 8.47
C GLY A 39 9.40 -0.93 9.28
N ASP A 40 8.86 0.11 8.66
CA ASP A 40 8.40 1.29 9.38
C ASP A 40 7.09 1.03 10.15
N VAL A 41 6.94 1.74 11.27
CA VAL A 41 5.71 1.78 12.06
C VAL A 41 4.80 2.90 11.54
N VAL A 42 3.55 2.57 11.24
CA VAL A 42 2.53 3.54 10.86
C VAL A 42 2.19 4.45 12.03
N LYS A 43 2.13 5.76 11.77
CA LYS A 43 1.80 6.76 12.78
C LYS A 43 0.29 6.93 12.93
N TRP A 44 -0.13 7.33 14.12
CA TRP A 44 -1.52 7.62 14.50
C TRP A 44 -1.62 9.00 15.15
N GLY A 45 -2.85 9.49 15.41
CA GLY A 45 -3.11 10.73 16.13
C GLY A 45 -3.33 11.95 15.23
N GLY A 46 -3.85 11.74 14.03
CA GLY A 46 -4.20 12.83 13.11
C GLY A 46 -5.44 12.49 12.28
N ASN A 47 -5.27 12.35 10.97
CA ASN A 47 -6.34 11.97 10.06
C ASN A 47 -6.38 10.43 9.91
N ASP A 48 -6.75 9.77 11.01
CA ASP A 48 -6.58 8.33 11.15
C ASP A 48 -7.62 7.53 10.34
N ILE A 49 -7.14 6.55 9.57
CA ILE A 49 -7.95 5.55 8.89
C ILE A 49 -7.58 4.17 9.43
N GLY A 50 -8.57 3.44 9.93
CA GLY A 50 -8.38 2.12 10.52
C GLY A 50 -8.29 2.15 12.05
N VAL A 51 -7.77 1.07 12.63
CA VAL A 51 -7.64 0.88 14.08
C VAL A 51 -6.18 0.55 14.41
N PRO A 52 -5.55 1.20 15.40
CA PRO A 52 -4.19 0.91 15.82
C PRO A 52 -4.06 -0.46 16.50
N GLY A 53 -2.88 -1.06 16.40
CA GLY A 53 -2.51 -2.27 17.14
C GLY A 53 -3.19 -3.55 16.65
N LEU A 54 -3.75 -3.57 15.44
CA LEU A 54 -4.28 -4.80 14.84
C LEU A 54 -3.17 -5.84 14.63
N LEU A 55 -3.45 -7.11 14.95
CA LEU A 55 -2.45 -8.19 14.83
C LEU A 55 -1.98 -8.35 13.40
N LYS A 56 -2.91 -8.44 12.44
CA LYS A 56 -2.60 -8.57 11.02
C LYS A 56 -3.67 -7.95 10.15
N VAL A 57 -3.27 -7.06 9.25
CA VAL A 57 -4.15 -6.34 8.34
C VAL A 57 -3.54 -6.28 6.94
N LYS A 58 -4.39 -6.41 5.92
CA LYS A 58 -4.05 -6.08 4.53
C LYS A 58 -4.70 -4.76 4.14
N VAL A 59 -3.94 -3.89 3.48
CA VAL A 59 -4.37 -2.56 3.07
C VAL A 59 -4.18 -2.45 1.57
N TYR A 60 -5.19 -1.93 0.88
CA TYR A 60 -5.11 -1.65 -0.54
C TYR A 60 -4.13 -0.51 -0.82
N GLY A 61 -3.24 -0.76 -1.78
CA GLY A 61 -2.32 0.22 -2.33
C GLY A 61 -2.46 0.35 -3.84
N ILE A 62 -2.25 1.56 -4.36
CA ILE A 62 -2.18 1.82 -5.81
C ILE A 62 -0.93 2.61 -6.15
N LEU A 63 -0.29 2.27 -7.27
CA LEU A 63 0.92 2.95 -7.72
C LEU A 63 0.63 4.39 -8.14
N GLU A 64 1.47 5.34 -7.72
CA GLU A 64 1.36 6.76 -8.12
C GLU A 64 1.51 6.96 -9.63
N SER A 65 2.37 6.16 -10.27
CA SER A 65 2.58 6.19 -11.72
C SER A 65 2.64 4.77 -12.25
N ASP A 66 1.82 4.47 -13.24
CA ASP A 66 1.81 3.20 -13.95
C ASP A 66 2.94 3.10 -14.98
N ILE A 67 3.75 4.12 -15.20
CA ILE A 67 4.84 4.08 -16.19
C ILE A 67 6.12 3.55 -15.54
N CYS A 68 6.66 2.46 -16.09
CA CYS A 68 7.94 1.94 -15.64
C CYS A 68 9.09 2.89 -16.03
N PRO A 69 9.93 3.35 -15.08
CA PRO A 69 11.03 4.27 -15.37
C PRO A 69 12.18 3.61 -16.17
N VAL A 70 12.19 2.28 -16.28
CA VAL A 70 13.26 1.52 -16.96
C VAL A 70 12.92 1.29 -18.43
N CYS A 71 11.72 0.82 -18.75
CA CYS A 71 11.32 0.51 -20.12
C CYS A 71 10.31 1.49 -20.74
N ASN A 72 9.83 2.46 -19.95
CA ASN A 72 8.86 3.47 -20.35
C ASN A 72 7.52 2.89 -20.87
N GLN A 73 7.18 1.67 -20.44
CA GLN A 73 5.91 1.00 -20.73
C GLN A 73 4.99 1.06 -19.51
N ILE A 74 3.68 0.97 -19.75
CA ILE A 74 2.67 0.84 -18.70
C ILE A 74 2.90 -0.49 -17.95
N ASN A 75 2.94 -0.41 -16.63
CA ASN A 75 2.97 -1.52 -15.69
C ASN A 75 1.54 -1.86 -15.29
N LYS A 76 1.02 -2.99 -15.78
CA LYS A 76 -0.37 -3.40 -15.54
C LYS A 76 -0.60 -3.88 -14.10
N GLY A 77 0.45 -4.29 -13.40
CA GLY A 77 0.40 -4.60 -11.97
C GLY A 77 0.61 -3.34 -11.13
N ASN A 78 -0.36 -2.42 -11.15
CA ASN A 78 -0.29 -1.15 -10.43
C ASN A 78 -1.10 -1.14 -9.11
N GLU A 79 -1.75 -2.24 -8.76
CA GLU A 79 -2.51 -2.42 -7.52
C GLU A 79 -1.82 -3.44 -6.61
N PHE A 80 -1.86 -3.20 -5.30
CA PHE A 80 -1.06 -3.92 -4.32
C PHE A 80 -1.82 -4.25 -3.04
N ASP A 81 -1.49 -5.39 -2.45
CA ASP A 81 -1.77 -5.71 -1.05
C ASP A 81 -0.57 -5.29 -0.19
N ILE A 82 -0.78 -4.36 0.75
CA ILE A 82 0.22 -3.98 1.76
C ILE A 82 -0.13 -4.71 3.05
N PHE A 83 0.80 -5.51 3.58
CA PHE A 83 0.60 -6.25 4.82
C PHE A 83 1.22 -5.51 5.99
N LEU A 84 0.44 -5.33 7.05
CA LEU A 84 0.90 -4.79 8.31
C LEU A 84 0.63 -5.75 9.45
N GLU A 85 1.55 -5.78 10.41
CA GLU A 85 1.45 -6.53 11.65
C GLU A 85 1.81 -5.61 12.82
N GLN A 86 0.89 -5.43 13.77
CA GLN A 86 1.09 -4.54 14.92
C GLN A 86 1.57 -3.13 14.50
N ASP A 87 0.89 -2.56 13.49
CA ASP A 87 1.20 -1.28 12.85
C ASP A 87 2.54 -1.20 12.08
N VAL A 88 3.30 -2.30 11.98
CA VAL A 88 4.55 -2.35 11.21
C VAL A 88 4.25 -2.80 9.78
N ILE A 89 4.75 -2.06 8.79
CA ILE A 89 4.67 -2.49 7.37
C ILE A 89 5.61 -3.67 7.14
N LYS A 90 5.08 -4.84 6.82
CA LYS A 90 5.88 -6.08 6.70
C LYS A 90 6.28 -6.39 5.28
N SER A 91 5.37 -6.22 4.34
CA SER A 91 5.57 -6.59 2.95
C SER A 91 4.53 -5.93 2.04
N VAL A 92 4.78 -6.04 0.75
CA VAL A 92 3.83 -5.68 -0.29
C VAL A 92 3.83 -6.75 -1.38
N SER A 93 2.67 -7.07 -1.94
CA SER A 93 2.52 -7.94 -3.10
C SER A 93 1.58 -7.32 -4.12
N VAL A 94 1.68 -7.75 -5.38
CA VAL A 94 0.67 -7.39 -6.38
C VAL A 94 -0.69 -7.91 -5.92
N LEU A 95 -1.72 -7.10 -6.08
CA LEU A 95 -3.08 -7.42 -5.67
C LEU A 95 -3.61 -8.62 -6.44
N GLU A 96 -4.18 -9.58 -5.71
CA GLU A 96 -4.85 -10.74 -6.31
C GLU A 96 -6.38 -10.58 -6.40
N ASP A 97 -7.01 -9.86 -5.46
CA ASP A 97 -8.47 -9.77 -5.33
C ASP A 97 -8.97 -8.38 -4.90
N LEU A 98 -9.27 -7.53 -5.90
CA LEU A 98 -9.77 -6.16 -5.72
C LEU A 98 -11.14 -6.05 -5.03
N PRO A 99 -12.16 -6.89 -5.37
CA PRO A 99 -13.48 -6.83 -4.72
C PRO A 99 -13.46 -6.84 -3.19
N SER A 100 -12.47 -7.50 -2.57
CA SER A 100 -12.35 -7.57 -1.11
C SER A 100 -12.16 -6.22 -0.43
N TYR A 101 -11.79 -5.17 -1.16
CA TYR A 101 -11.50 -3.84 -0.61
C TYR A 101 -12.65 -2.83 -0.69
N PHE A 102 -13.75 -3.14 -1.41
CA PHE A 102 -14.89 -2.23 -1.52
C PHE A 102 -15.83 -2.24 -0.30
N ALA A 103 -15.58 -3.09 0.69
CA ALA A 103 -16.45 -3.26 1.85
C ALA A 103 -16.37 -2.09 2.86
N ASN A 104 -15.25 -1.35 2.90
CA ASN A 104 -14.99 -0.34 3.93
C ASN A 104 -14.35 0.93 3.34
N GLU A 105 -14.64 2.11 3.91
CA GLU A 105 -14.11 3.42 3.43
C GLU A 105 -12.58 3.52 3.45
N GLY A 106 -11.91 2.71 4.28
CA GLY A 106 -10.46 2.66 4.41
C GLY A 106 -9.75 1.69 3.46
N ASN A 107 -10.49 0.90 2.67
CA ASN A 107 -9.93 -0.13 1.79
C ASN A 107 -8.88 -1.02 2.51
N TYR A 108 -9.20 -1.50 3.72
CA TYR A 108 -8.36 -2.45 4.45
C TYR A 108 -9.22 -3.61 4.98
N ASN A 109 -8.57 -4.75 5.21
CA ASN A 109 -9.19 -5.96 5.73
C ASN A 109 -8.35 -6.53 6.87
N VAL A 110 -8.97 -6.78 8.01
CA VAL A 110 -8.35 -7.46 9.14
C VAL A 110 -8.28 -8.95 8.84
N ILE A 111 -7.08 -9.52 8.90
CA ILE A 111 -6.84 -10.94 8.63
C ILE A 111 -6.86 -11.72 9.95
N GLU A 112 -6.28 -11.15 11.00
CA GLU A 112 -6.24 -11.72 12.36
C GLU A 112 -6.48 -10.61 13.39
N THR A 113 -7.28 -10.92 14.41
CA THR A 113 -7.66 -10.04 15.53
C THR A 113 -7.10 -10.54 16.83
#